data_AF-A0A0P7DE96-F1
#
_entry.id   AF-A0A0P7DE96-F1
#
_cell.length_a   1.000
_cell.length_b   1.000
_cell.length_c   1.000
_cell.angle_alpha   90.00
_cell.angle_beta   90.00
_cell.angle_gamma   90.00
#
_symmetry.space_group_name_H-M   'P 1'
#
loop_
_entity.id
_entity.type
_entity.pdbx_description
1 polymer ?
#
loop_
_entity_poly.entity_id
_entity_poly.type
_entity_poly.pdbx_seq_one_letter_code
_entity_poly.pdbx_strand_id
1 'polypeptide(L)'
;MDTITKQDRITLKNLKVADFASEETLCFTATIVFDGTPIAEARNDGHGGSTFLRALNGKTTLLAQAEAFAKGLPPAPLDLGQEGEDPHYIDMTLDFLVDELADAMHAERKVRAAFNRDIGNKVLFIKDGKLLFIKGIKLKAIADRKAYFASLRTRQAQPIVILAELPPERAFDLWKQHVLGDKPD
;
A
#
# COMPACT_ATOMS: atom_id res chain seq x y z
N MET A 1 8.35 7.38 -1.35
CA MET A 1 8.14 5.92 -1.36
C MET A 1 7.87 5.50 -2.79
N ASP A 2 8.86 5.70 -3.67
CA ASP A 2 8.90 5.18 -5.04
C ASP A 2 10.07 4.18 -5.15
N THR A 3 10.29 3.41 -4.08
CA THR A 3 11.44 2.50 -3.95
C THR A 3 11.20 1.11 -4.50
N ILE A 4 9.95 0.75 -4.82
CA ILE A 4 9.62 -0.59 -5.32
C ILE A 4 10.08 -0.72 -6.77
N THR A 5 10.82 -1.79 -7.06
CA THR A 5 11.22 -2.17 -8.40
C THR A 5 10.01 -2.27 -9.35
N LYS A 6 9.96 -1.42 -10.37
CA LYS A 6 8.83 -1.38 -11.33
C LYS A 6 8.87 -2.56 -12.28
N GLN A 7 7.96 -3.52 -12.07
CA GLN A 7 7.71 -4.67 -12.95
C GLN A 7 6.28 -5.18 -12.70
N ASP A 8 5.69 -5.89 -13.68
CA ASP A 8 4.31 -6.40 -13.63
C ASP A 8 4.19 -7.93 -13.84
N ARG A 9 5.30 -8.60 -14.16
CA ARG A 9 5.32 -10.03 -14.45
C ARG A 9 5.24 -10.88 -13.20
N ILE A 10 5.85 -10.43 -12.11
CA ILE A 10 5.80 -11.06 -10.79
C ILE A 10 4.82 -10.26 -9.93
N THR A 11 3.77 -10.94 -9.46
CA THR A 11 2.79 -10.35 -8.55
C THR A 11 2.51 -11.30 -7.39
N LEU A 12 1.98 -10.77 -6.30
CA LEU A 12 1.55 -11.57 -5.17
C LEU A 12 0.02 -11.60 -5.09
N LYS A 13 -0.52 -12.76 -4.75
CA LYS A 13 -1.92 -12.91 -4.35
C LYS A 13 -2.01 -13.64 -3.02
N ASN A 14 -3.20 -13.57 -2.41
CA ASN A 14 -3.48 -14.22 -1.13
C ASN A 14 -2.49 -13.83 -0.01
N LEU A 15 -1.90 -12.62 -0.07
CA LEU A 15 -1.01 -12.12 0.97
C LEU A 15 -1.73 -12.11 2.31
N LYS A 16 -1.17 -12.82 3.30
CA LYS A 16 -1.59 -12.81 4.70
C LYS A 16 -0.41 -12.32 5.53
N VAL A 17 -0.65 -11.32 6.36
CA VAL A 17 0.38 -10.69 7.20
C VAL A 17 0.01 -10.88 8.65
N ALA A 18 1.00 -11.19 9.48
CA ALA A 18 0.91 -11.23 10.93
C ALA A 18 1.78 -10.11 11.52
N ASP A 19 1.28 -8.87 11.53
CA ASP A 19 2.02 -7.70 12.03
C ASP A 19 2.57 -7.90 13.45
N PHE A 20 1.82 -8.59 14.30
CA PHE A 20 2.20 -8.85 15.69
C PHE A 20 3.43 -9.78 15.83
N ALA A 21 3.78 -10.50 14.76
CA ALA A 21 4.91 -11.42 14.70
C ALA A 21 6.04 -10.89 13.79
N SER A 22 5.94 -9.64 13.32
CA SER A 22 6.99 -8.98 12.53
C SER A 22 7.94 -8.25 13.47
N GLU A 23 9.18 -8.74 13.60
CA GLU A 23 10.21 -8.17 14.48
C GLU A 23 11.21 -7.33 13.68
N GLU A 24 11.83 -7.92 12.67
CA GLU A 24 12.78 -7.24 11.77
C GLU A 24 12.25 -7.18 10.33
N THR A 25 11.66 -8.28 9.85
CA THR A 25 11.03 -8.38 8.52
C THR A 25 9.52 -8.56 8.66
N LEU A 26 8.80 -8.37 7.57
CA LEU A 26 7.37 -8.65 7.55
C LEU A 26 7.13 -10.16 7.77
N CYS A 27 6.31 -10.53 8.75
CA CYS A 27 5.85 -11.91 8.91
C CYS A 27 4.65 -12.13 7.98
N PHE A 28 4.82 -12.93 6.92
CA PHE A 28 3.78 -13.13 5.92
C PHE A 28 3.81 -14.49 5.23
N THR A 29 2.69 -14.79 4.58
CA THR A 29 2.61 -15.80 3.52
C THR A 29 1.93 -15.22 2.29
N ALA A 30 2.35 -15.64 1.11
CA ALA A 30 1.75 -15.21 -0.15
C ALA A 30 1.88 -16.30 -1.24
N THR A 31 1.07 -16.18 -2.29
CA THR A 31 1.25 -16.95 -3.52
C THR A 31 1.92 -16.07 -4.57
N ILE A 32 3.07 -16.50 -5.06
CA ILE A 32 3.79 -15.87 -6.17
C ILE A 32 3.10 -16.24 -7.48
N VAL A 33 2.83 -15.23 -8.28
CA VAL A 33 2.25 -15.34 -9.62
C VAL A 33 3.26 -14.79 -10.61
N PHE A 34 3.59 -15.58 -11.63
CA PHE A 34 4.48 -15.19 -12.72
C PHE A 34 3.71 -15.27 -14.05
N ASP A 35 3.64 -14.16 -14.78
CA ASP A 35 2.86 -13.99 -16.02
C ASP A 35 1.41 -14.51 -15.86
N GLY A 36 0.76 -14.10 -14.76
CA GLY A 36 -0.61 -14.50 -14.43
C GLY A 36 -0.76 -15.95 -13.92
N THR A 37 0.30 -16.75 -13.92
CA THR A 37 0.28 -18.15 -13.44
C THR A 37 0.80 -18.27 -12.01
N PRO A 38 0.05 -18.88 -11.08
CA PRO A 38 0.57 -19.19 -9.74
C PRO A 38 1.71 -20.22 -9.82
N ILE A 39 2.86 -19.90 -9.23
CA ILE A 39 4.08 -20.70 -9.36
C ILE A 39 4.66 -21.19 -8.02
N ALA A 40 4.51 -20.43 -6.94
CA ALA A 40 5.15 -20.76 -5.67
C ALA A 40 4.41 -20.15 -4.48
N GLU A 41 4.67 -20.70 -3.30
CA GLU A 41 4.35 -20.10 -2.01
C GLU A 41 5.58 -19.35 -1.49
N ALA A 42 5.37 -18.15 -0.96
CA ALA A 42 6.38 -17.37 -0.26
C ALA A 42 6.02 -17.30 1.22
N ARG A 43 7.04 -17.39 2.09
CA ARG A 43 6.88 -17.28 3.54
C ARG A 43 8.08 -16.58 4.16
N ASN A 44 7.81 -15.61 5.02
CA ASN A 44 8.78 -15.03 5.94
C ASN A 44 8.21 -15.08 7.36
N ASP A 45 9.04 -15.46 8.33
CA ASP A 45 8.61 -15.63 9.73
C ASP A 45 8.73 -14.33 10.54
N GLY A 46 9.39 -13.29 10.01
CA GLY A 46 9.43 -11.95 10.60
C GLY A 46 10.66 -11.64 11.47
N HIS A 47 11.57 -12.59 11.63
CA HIS A 47 12.76 -12.46 12.48
C HIS A 47 14.03 -12.03 11.72
N GLY A 48 13.87 -11.45 10.52
CA GLY A 48 14.99 -11.16 9.64
C GLY A 48 15.35 -12.33 8.72
N GLY A 49 16.25 -12.08 7.76
CA GLY A 49 16.70 -13.06 6.79
C GLY A 49 15.81 -13.23 5.56
N SER A 50 16.17 -14.18 4.69
CA SER A 50 15.54 -14.41 3.39
C SER A 50 14.13 -14.99 3.49
N THR A 51 13.28 -14.57 2.57
CA THR A 51 11.97 -15.17 2.35
C THR A 51 12.10 -16.54 1.69
N PHE A 52 11.43 -17.53 2.30
CA PHE A 52 11.43 -18.90 1.79
C PHE A 52 10.44 -19.05 0.65
N LEU A 53 10.94 -19.52 -0.50
CA LEU A 53 10.13 -19.78 -1.69
C LEU A 53 10.00 -21.28 -1.92
N ARG A 54 8.77 -21.75 -2.12
CA ARG A 54 8.47 -23.15 -2.41
C ARG A 54 7.63 -23.26 -3.67
N ALA A 55 8.18 -23.89 -4.71
CA ALA A 55 7.43 -24.17 -5.93
C ALA A 55 6.15 -24.97 -5.64
N LEU A 56 5.06 -24.58 -6.29
CA LEU A 56 3.87 -25.41 -6.37
C LEU A 56 4.16 -26.65 -7.21
N ASN A 57 3.33 -27.69 -7.07
CA ASN A 57 3.55 -28.96 -7.77
C ASN A 57 3.66 -28.75 -9.29
N GLY A 58 4.74 -29.26 -9.90
CA GLY A 58 5.03 -29.11 -11.33
C GLY A 58 5.43 -27.70 -11.79
N LYS A 59 5.72 -26.76 -10.87
CA LYS A 59 6.06 -25.36 -11.19
C LYS A 59 7.54 -25.02 -11.03
N THR A 60 8.41 -25.99 -10.72
CA THR A 60 9.85 -25.75 -10.52
C THR A 60 10.52 -25.01 -11.68
N THR A 61 10.21 -25.38 -12.93
CA THR A 61 10.76 -24.70 -14.10
C THR A 61 10.28 -23.26 -14.22
N LEU A 62 9.01 -22.98 -13.90
CA LEU A 62 8.47 -21.62 -13.92
C LEU A 62 9.02 -20.78 -12.77
N LEU A 63 9.27 -21.38 -11.60
CA LEU A 63 9.96 -20.71 -10.50
C LEU A 63 11.37 -20.29 -10.91
N ALA A 64 12.15 -21.18 -11.52
CA ALA A 64 13.49 -20.87 -12.01
C ALA A 64 13.48 -19.76 -13.08
N GLN A 65 12.44 -19.71 -13.94
CA GLN A 65 12.27 -18.61 -14.90
C GLN A 65 11.96 -17.28 -14.20
N ALA A 66 11.13 -17.30 -13.16
CA ALA A 66 10.86 -16.11 -12.36
C ALA A 66 12.12 -15.62 -11.62
N GLU A 67 12.95 -16.52 -11.08
CA GLU A 67 14.25 -16.20 -10.48
C GLU A 67 15.20 -15.55 -11.49
N ALA A 68 15.32 -16.13 -12.68
CA ALA A 68 16.13 -15.57 -13.75
C ALA A 68 15.63 -14.20 -14.21
N PHE A 69 14.31 -14.00 -14.27
CA PHE A 69 13.71 -12.71 -14.58
C PHE A 69 14.01 -11.68 -13.48
N ALA A 70 13.80 -12.02 -12.21
CA ALA A 70 14.08 -11.13 -11.09
C ALA A 70 15.55 -10.69 -11.08
N LYS A 71 16.48 -11.62 -11.33
CA LYS A 71 17.92 -11.34 -11.44
C LYS A 71 18.29 -10.40 -12.60
N GLY A 72 17.44 -10.31 -13.62
CA GLY A 72 17.61 -9.40 -14.75
C GLY A 72 17.06 -7.99 -14.52
N LEU A 73 16.39 -7.75 -13.38
CA LEU A 73 15.90 -6.42 -13.02
C LEU A 73 17.04 -5.51 -12.55
N PRO A 74 16.89 -4.18 -12.64
CA PRO A 74 17.87 -3.24 -12.10
C PRO A 74 18.12 -3.50 -10.60
N PRO A 75 19.37 -3.32 -10.11
CA PRO A 75 19.66 -3.36 -8.69
C PRO A 75 18.78 -2.38 -7.90
N ALA A 76 18.35 -2.79 -6.71
CA ALA A 76 17.57 -1.95 -5.82
C ALA A 76 18.48 -1.16 -4.87
N PRO A 77 18.14 0.10 -4.56
CA PRO A 77 18.84 0.84 -3.52
C PRO A 77 18.59 0.19 -2.16
N LEU A 78 19.66 0.00 -1.40
CA LEU A 78 19.65 -0.51 -0.03
C LEU A 78 19.84 0.66 0.92
N ASP A 79 18.83 0.94 1.74
CA ASP A 79 18.93 1.92 2.81
C ASP A 79 19.58 1.27 4.04
N LEU A 80 20.83 1.65 4.30
CA LEU A 80 21.59 1.19 5.48
C LEU A 80 21.42 2.13 6.69
N GLY A 81 20.55 3.14 6.60
CA GLY A 81 20.28 4.07 7.69
C GLY A 81 21.44 5.03 8.01
N GLN A 82 22.38 5.19 7.08
CA GLN A 82 23.52 6.10 7.21
C GLN A 82 23.30 7.36 6.36
N GLU A 83 23.05 8.49 7.02
CA GLU A 83 22.88 9.77 6.35
C GLU A 83 24.22 10.24 5.74
N GLY A 84 24.21 10.55 4.44
CA GLY A 84 25.33 11.22 3.76
C GLY A 84 26.31 10.30 3.02
N GLU A 85 26.07 8.99 2.99
CA GLU A 85 26.82 8.06 2.14
C GLU A 85 26.14 7.81 0.79
N ASP A 86 26.93 7.39 -0.20
CA ASP A 86 26.42 6.99 -1.50
C ASP A 86 25.41 5.82 -1.33
N PRO A 87 24.32 5.79 -2.12
CA PRO A 87 23.36 4.72 -2.04
C PRO A 87 24.03 3.38 -2.32
N HIS A 88 23.88 2.44 -1.39
CA HIS A 88 24.29 1.06 -1.62
C HIS A 88 23.24 0.40 -2.52
N TYR A 89 23.66 -0.55 -3.33
CA TYR A 89 22.77 -1.29 -4.22
C TYR A 89 22.91 -2.78 -3.98
N ILE A 90 21.79 -3.49 -4.07
CA ILE A 90 21.74 -4.94 -4.02
C ILE A 90 21.20 -5.48 -5.34
N ASP A 91 21.84 -6.53 -5.86
CA ASP A 91 21.34 -7.25 -7.01
C ASP A 91 19.97 -7.84 -6.69
N MET A 92 19.04 -7.69 -7.63
CA MET A 92 17.68 -8.16 -7.44
C MET A 92 17.62 -9.69 -7.38
N THR A 93 16.97 -10.22 -6.36
CA THR A 93 16.63 -11.66 -6.25
C THR A 93 15.13 -11.83 -6.14
N LEU A 94 14.61 -13.03 -6.42
CA LEU A 94 13.18 -13.26 -6.37
C LEU A 94 12.62 -13.12 -4.94
N ASP A 95 13.35 -13.59 -3.93
CA ASP A 95 12.95 -13.44 -2.53
C ASP A 95 12.91 -11.97 -2.10
N PHE A 96 13.92 -11.19 -2.47
CA PHE A 96 13.94 -9.75 -2.18
C PHE A 96 12.79 -9.00 -2.88
N LEU A 97 12.54 -9.28 -4.16
CA LEU A 97 11.40 -8.68 -4.88
C LEU A 97 10.06 -9.04 -4.22
N VAL A 98 9.93 -10.27 -3.74
CA VAL A 98 8.72 -10.72 -3.03
C VAL A 98 8.53 -9.94 -1.72
N ASP A 99 9.60 -9.64 -1.00
CA ASP A 99 9.53 -8.81 0.21
C ASP A 99 9.10 -7.38 -0.13
N GLU A 100 9.71 -6.75 -1.15
CA GLU A 100 9.30 -5.42 -1.61
C GLU A 100 7.80 -5.37 -1.96
N LEU A 101 7.33 -6.37 -2.71
CA LEU A 101 5.92 -6.48 -3.11
C LEU A 101 5.00 -6.72 -1.91
N ALA A 102 5.42 -7.56 -0.95
CA ALA A 102 4.63 -7.86 0.24
C ALA A 102 4.49 -6.61 1.14
N ASP A 103 5.58 -5.88 1.35
CA ASP A 103 5.61 -4.62 2.11
C ASP A 103 4.75 -3.55 1.44
N ALA A 104 4.90 -3.38 0.13
CA ALA A 104 4.09 -2.44 -0.65
C ALA A 104 2.60 -2.72 -0.51
N MET A 105 2.19 -3.97 -0.72
CA MET A 105 0.79 -4.39 -0.61
C MET A 105 0.27 -4.26 0.82
N HIS A 106 1.09 -4.55 1.82
CA HIS A 106 0.72 -4.41 3.22
C HIS A 106 0.54 -2.94 3.61
N ALA A 107 1.48 -2.07 3.23
CA ALA A 107 1.40 -0.63 3.44
C ALA A 107 0.15 -0.04 2.75
N GLU A 108 -0.13 -0.42 1.50
CA GLU A 108 -1.32 0.04 0.79
C GLU A 108 -2.61 -0.41 1.49
N ARG A 109 -2.67 -1.66 1.97
CA ARG A 109 -3.82 -2.15 2.76
C ARG A 109 -4.03 -1.34 4.03
N LYS A 110 -2.95 -0.98 4.74
CA LYS A 110 -3.03 -0.11 5.93
C LYS A 110 -3.58 1.27 5.58
N VAL A 111 -3.06 1.90 4.54
CA VAL A 111 -3.50 3.22 4.07
C VAL A 111 -4.98 3.17 3.66
N ARG A 112 -5.40 2.13 2.93
CA ARG A 112 -6.80 1.94 2.54
C ARG A 112 -7.71 1.64 3.75
N ALA A 113 -7.25 0.88 4.73
CA ALA A 113 -8.00 0.62 5.96
C ALA A 113 -8.20 1.91 6.79
N ALA A 114 -7.15 2.74 6.90
CA ALA A 114 -7.21 4.05 7.55
C ALA A 114 -8.21 4.98 6.83
N PHE A 115 -8.16 5.04 5.50
CA PHE A 115 -9.14 5.77 4.69
C PHE A 115 -10.57 5.30 4.96
N ASN A 116 -10.82 3.98 4.87
CA ASN A 116 -12.16 3.40 5.08
C ASN A 116 -12.70 3.71 6.48
N ARG A 117 -11.84 3.67 7.50
CA ARG A 117 -12.19 4.06 8.87
C ARG A 117 -12.55 5.55 8.94
N ASP A 118 -11.78 6.41 8.30
CA ASP A 118 -11.99 7.85 8.34
C ASP A 118 -13.24 8.25 7.57
N ILE A 119 -13.40 7.84 6.31
CA ILE A 119 -14.55 8.21 5.50
C ILE A 119 -15.86 7.63 6.06
N GLY A 120 -15.84 6.47 6.70
CA GLY A 120 -17.02 5.88 7.34
C GLY A 120 -17.46 6.58 8.63
N ASN A 121 -16.52 7.21 9.35
CA ASN A 121 -16.77 7.80 10.67
C ASN A 121 -16.73 9.33 10.70
N LYS A 122 -16.16 10.00 9.69
CA LYS A 122 -15.98 11.45 9.65
C LYS A 122 -16.62 12.02 8.39
N VAL A 123 -17.17 13.23 8.50
CA VAL A 123 -17.50 14.03 7.31
C VAL A 123 -16.21 14.71 6.85
N LEU A 124 -15.54 14.11 5.87
CA LEU A 124 -14.30 14.61 5.28
C LEU A 124 -14.58 15.55 4.10
N PHE A 125 -13.87 16.66 4.02
CA PHE A 125 -13.97 17.58 2.89
C PHE A 125 -12.67 18.35 2.66
N ILE A 126 -12.41 18.72 1.42
CA ILE A 126 -11.33 19.65 1.06
C ILE A 126 -11.87 21.07 1.08
N LYS A 127 -11.11 21.97 1.70
CA LYS A 127 -11.32 23.42 1.66
C LYS A 127 -9.96 24.08 1.54
N ASP A 128 -9.79 24.96 0.57
CA ASP A 128 -8.54 25.71 0.36
C ASP A 128 -7.31 24.81 0.27
N GLY A 129 -7.42 23.71 -0.49
CA GLY A 129 -6.34 22.72 -0.63
C GLY A 129 -6.02 21.93 0.64
N LYS A 130 -6.81 22.02 1.71
CA LYS A 130 -6.58 21.30 2.96
C LYS A 130 -7.68 20.29 3.24
N LEU A 131 -7.28 19.11 3.71
CA LEU A 131 -8.19 18.09 4.19
C LEU A 131 -8.70 18.44 5.59
N LEU A 132 -10.01 18.63 5.73
CA LEU A 132 -10.68 18.94 6.97
C LEU A 132 -11.76 17.91 7.30
N PHE A 133 -12.18 17.88 8.56
CA PHE A 133 -13.30 17.06 9.02
C PHE A 133 -14.16 17.77 10.06
N ILE A 134 -15.43 17.38 10.14
CA ILE A 134 -16.34 17.89 11.19
C ILE A 134 -16.18 17.04 12.47
N LYS A 135 -15.71 17.66 13.54
CA LYS A 135 -15.55 17.02 14.85
C LYS A 135 -16.93 16.68 15.44
N GLY A 136 -17.05 15.47 16.01
CA GLY A 136 -18.25 15.02 16.72
C GLY A 136 -19.40 14.52 15.84
N ILE A 137 -19.32 14.71 14.51
CA ILE A 137 -20.33 14.23 13.57
C ILE A 137 -19.85 12.96 12.86
N LYS A 138 -20.60 11.87 13.05
CA LYS A 138 -20.36 10.61 12.35
C LYS A 138 -21.13 10.57 11.03
N LEU A 139 -20.44 10.36 9.91
CA LEU A 139 -21.07 10.30 8.58
C LEU A 139 -22.23 9.27 8.55
N LYS A 140 -22.02 8.10 9.14
CA LYS A 140 -23.02 7.03 9.23
C LYS A 140 -24.27 7.38 10.06
N ALA A 141 -24.20 8.39 10.92
CA ALA A 141 -25.32 8.82 11.76
C ALA A 141 -26.20 9.90 11.09
N ILE A 142 -25.78 10.41 9.93
CA ILE A 142 -26.54 11.42 9.18
C ILE A 142 -27.61 10.72 8.37
N ALA A 143 -28.88 10.93 8.74
CA ALA A 143 -30.03 10.35 8.06
C ALA A 143 -30.22 10.90 6.64
N ASP A 144 -30.29 12.24 6.50
CA ASP A 144 -30.33 12.91 5.20
C ASP A 144 -28.97 13.53 4.88
N ARG A 145 -28.11 12.75 4.22
CA ARG A 145 -26.79 13.19 3.81
C ARG A 145 -26.85 14.34 2.79
N LYS A 146 -27.83 14.31 1.89
CA LYS A 146 -27.95 15.30 0.81
C LYS A 146 -28.28 16.68 1.38
N ALA A 147 -29.28 16.76 2.25
CA ALA A 147 -29.62 18.01 2.93
C ALA A 147 -28.50 18.50 3.84
N TYR A 148 -27.85 17.59 4.57
CA TYR A 148 -26.71 17.94 5.44
C TYR A 148 -25.55 18.53 4.63
N PHE A 149 -25.16 17.91 3.51
CA PHE A 149 -24.08 18.40 2.65
C PHE A 149 -24.42 19.72 1.97
N ALA A 150 -25.68 19.92 1.56
CA ALA A 150 -26.14 21.21 1.06
C ALA A 150 -26.00 22.30 2.15
N SER A 151 -26.47 22.05 3.38
CA SER A 151 -26.31 22.99 4.49
C SER A 151 -24.84 23.25 4.83
N LEU A 152 -24.00 22.21 4.79
CA LEU A 152 -22.57 22.33 5.04
C LEU A 152 -21.93 23.30 4.04
N ARG A 153 -22.25 23.19 2.75
CA ARG A 153 -21.77 24.12 1.71
C ARG A 153 -22.24 25.55 1.96
N THR A 154 -23.52 25.76 2.30
CA THR A 154 -24.06 27.11 2.58
C THR A 154 -23.34 27.81 3.75
N ARG A 155 -22.80 27.04 4.70
CA ARG A 155 -22.07 27.57 5.86
C ARG A 155 -20.60 27.91 5.56
N GLN A 156 -20.09 27.57 4.38
CA GLN A 156 -18.70 27.84 4.01
C GLN A 156 -18.61 29.09 3.13
N ALA A 157 -17.66 29.97 3.45
CA ALA A 157 -17.34 31.13 2.61
C ALA A 157 -16.60 30.75 1.31
N GLN A 158 -16.09 29.53 1.22
CA GLN A 158 -15.32 29.01 0.09
C GLN A 158 -15.92 27.68 -0.36
N PRO A 159 -15.76 27.31 -1.65
CA PRO A 159 -16.21 26.02 -2.15
C PRO A 159 -15.49 24.88 -1.42
N ILE A 160 -16.23 23.80 -1.17
CA ILE A 160 -15.70 22.58 -0.55
C ILE A 160 -15.99 21.36 -1.42
N VAL A 161 -15.09 20.39 -1.36
CA VAL A 161 -15.26 19.07 -1.99
C VAL A 161 -15.46 18.04 -0.89
N ILE A 162 -16.67 17.48 -0.78
CA ILE A 162 -16.99 16.48 0.25
C ILE A 162 -16.62 15.10 -0.30
N LEU A 163 -15.70 14.40 0.37
CA LEU A 163 -15.15 13.14 -0.14
C LEU A 163 -16.22 12.05 -0.28
N ALA A 164 -17.24 12.07 0.58
CA ALA A 164 -18.34 11.10 0.56
C ALA A 164 -19.28 11.21 -0.66
N GLU A 165 -19.19 12.28 -1.46
CA GLU A 165 -19.95 12.44 -2.71
C GLU A 165 -19.14 12.05 -3.96
N LEU A 166 -17.85 11.76 -3.80
CA LEU A 166 -16.98 11.33 -4.89
C LEU A 166 -17.06 9.81 -5.11
N PRO A 167 -16.72 9.30 -6.31
CA PRO A 167 -16.45 7.89 -6.51
C PRO A 167 -15.37 7.39 -5.52
N PRO A 168 -15.48 6.16 -4.97
CA PRO A 168 -14.60 5.68 -3.90
C PRO A 168 -13.10 5.82 -4.19
N GLU A 169 -12.66 5.49 -5.41
CA GLU A 169 -11.25 5.59 -5.80
C GLU A 169 -10.78 7.05 -5.87
N ARG A 170 -11.60 7.96 -6.42
CA ARG A 170 -11.28 9.41 -6.43
C ARG A 170 -11.22 10.00 -5.03
N ALA A 171 -12.10 9.56 -4.12
CA ALA A 171 -12.06 9.96 -2.72
C ALA A 171 -10.79 9.45 -2.02
N PHE A 172 -10.39 8.20 -2.29
CA PHE A 172 -9.18 7.60 -1.76
C PHE A 172 -7.92 8.32 -2.22
N ASP A 173 -7.78 8.57 -3.52
CA ASP A 173 -6.62 9.27 -4.10
C ASP A 173 -6.45 10.66 -3.48
N LEU A 174 -7.54 11.42 -3.39
CA LEU A 174 -7.54 12.77 -2.82
C LEU A 174 -7.19 12.74 -1.32
N TRP A 175 -7.75 11.81 -0.56
CA TRP A 175 -7.41 11.63 0.86
C TRP A 175 -5.94 11.24 1.04
N LYS A 176 -5.46 10.28 0.24
CA LYS A 176 -4.08 9.77 0.28
C LYS A 176 -3.08 10.89 -0.03
N GLN A 177 -3.37 11.74 -1.02
CA GLN A 177 -2.54 12.89 -1.36
C GLN A 177 -2.36 13.83 -0.17
N HIS A 178 -3.44 14.17 0.55
CA HIS A 178 -3.33 15.10 1.69
C HIS A 178 -2.77 14.46 2.97
N VAL A 179 -2.97 13.16 3.18
CA VAL A 179 -2.47 12.49 4.40
C VAL A 179 -1.01 12.06 4.27
N LEU A 180 -0.54 11.73 3.07
CA LEU A 180 0.83 11.26 2.82
C LEU A 180 1.70 12.27 2.07
N GLY A 181 1.10 13.22 1.35
CA GLY A 181 1.79 14.19 0.48
C GLY A 181 1.98 15.58 1.08
N ASP A 182 1.31 15.93 2.19
CA ASP A 182 1.64 17.13 2.96
C ASP A 182 2.90 16.84 3.82
N LYS A 183 4.05 16.69 3.15
CA LYS A 183 5.30 17.07 3.80
C LYS A 183 5.36 18.60 3.75
N PRO A 184 5.39 19.31 4.88
CA PRO A 184 5.76 20.72 4.83
C PRO A 184 7.19 20.80 4.26
N ASP A 185 7.36 21.61 3.22
CA ASP A 185 8.66 22.15 2.84
C ASP A 185 9.30 22.90 4.03
#